data_AF-X1KMI5-F1
#
_entry.id   AF-X1KMI5-F1
#
_cell.length_a   1.000
_cell.length_b   1.000
_cell.length_c   1.000
_cell.angle_alpha   90.00
_cell.angle_beta   90.00
_cell.angle_gamma   90.00
#
_symmetry.space_group_name_H-M   'P 1'
#
loop_
_entity.id
_entity.type
_entity.pdbx_description
1 polymer ?
#
loop_
_entity_poly.entity_id
_entity_poly.type
_entity_poly.pdbx_seq_one_letter_code
_entity_poly.pdbx_strand_id
1 'polypeptide(L)'
;FSEANKTLGAKAQLLEKETSNLDQRAQLKGQIEGKINELKAEKASLEAYVSQLYEQKNTLDGIKSDISSFTEKKDELKQEITEMETYKGSLSDDIKSKEKKTGNLEEIKAEHDAVSASLSETKAKLNQERRRLEIFDSFLGLVQSSSIPQLEKFIEGLPYQLGLIKAGKHSPELLRKMIIKNLTGDTLQVLRCSSCEVKFVVDKPSNIDGYRCPVCGLSFHVKIDKDALVLLKAALAPTKYTADQKVTLK
;
A
#
# COMPACT_ATOMS: atom_id res chain seq x y z
N PHE A 1 35.91 -145.85 12.74
CA PHE A 1 35.97 -144.66 13.62
C PHE A 1 36.77 -143.48 13.06
N SER A 2 37.78 -143.63 12.19
CA SER A 2 38.59 -142.49 11.71
C SER A 2 37.96 -141.65 10.57
N GLU A 3 37.10 -142.24 9.75
CA GLU A 3 36.47 -141.57 8.60
C GLU A 3 35.33 -140.62 9.01
N ALA A 4 34.44 -141.07 9.90
CA ALA A 4 33.36 -140.24 10.43
C ALA A 4 33.88 -139.00 11.19
N ASN A 5 35.03 -139.11 11.86
CA ASN A 5 35.67 -137.98 12.55
C ASN A 5 36.26 -136.96 11.57
N LYS A 6 36.76 -137.40 10.40
CA LYS A 6 37.20 -136.49 9.32
C LYS A 6 36.02 -135.75 8.69
N THR A 7 34.88 -136.43 8.47
CA THR A 7 33.67 -135.81 7.91
C THR A 7 33.06 -134.79 8.86
N LEU A 8 33.03 -135.08 10.16
CA LEU A 8 32.59 -134.14 11.20
C LEU A 8 33.53 -132.93 11.31
N GLY A 9 34.85 -133.12 11.23
CA GLY A 9 35.83 -132.04 11.21
C GLY A 9 35.68 -131.11 10.00
N ALA A 10 35.45 -131.66 8.80
CA ALA A 10 35.20 -130.85 7.60
C ALA A 10 33.88 -130.05 7.69
N LYS A 11 32.84 -130.65 8.27
CA LYS A 11 31.54 -129.97 8.48
C LYS A 11 31.64 -128.86 9.53
N ALA A 12 32.44 -129.05 10.59
CA ALA A 12 32.73 -128.03 11.58
C ALA A 12 33.48 -126.82 10.98
N GLN A 13 34.49 -127.06 10.14
CA GLN A 13 35.21 -125.99 9.43
C GLN A 13 34.31 -125.20 8.47
N LEU A 14 33.36 -125.87 7.80
CA LEU A 14 32.42 -125.23 6.89
C LEU A 14 31.42 -124.34 7.66
N LEU A 15 30.94 -124.83 8.81
CA LEU A 15 30.10 -124.06 9.73
C LEU A 15 30.85 -122.85 10.31
N GLU A 16 32.12 -122.99 10.73
CA GLU A 16 32.95 -121.87 11.19
C GLU A 16 33.11 -120.78 10.11
N LYS A 17 33.27 -121.19 8.85
CA LYS A 17 33.37 -120.27 7.71
C LYS A 17 32.04 -119.56 7.42
N GLU A 18 30.91 -120.26 7.54
CA GLU A 18 29.59 -119.67 7.41
C GLU A 18 29.28 -118.69 8.55
N THR A 19 29.60 -119.04 9.80
CA THR A 19 29.42 -118.15 10.95
C THR A 19 30.30 -116.90 10.81
N SER A 20 31.55 -117.04 10.37
CA SER A 20 32.43 -115.90 10.11
C SER A 20 31.90 -114.98 9.00
N ASN A 21 31.29 -115.53 7.94
CA ASN A 21 30.67 -114.74 6.88
C ASN A 21 29.40 -114.02 7.37
N LEU A 22 28.59 -114.68 8.20
CA LEU A 22 27.42 -114.07 8.83
C LEU A 22 27.80 -112.92 9.77
N ASP A 23 28.88 -113.06 10.54
CA ASP A 23 29.40 -111.98 11.39
C ASP A 23 29.87 -110.78 10.57
N GLN A 24 30.59 -111.00 9.47
CA GLN A 24 31.00 -109.93 8.56
C GLN A 24 29.80 -109.20 7.94
N ARG A 25 28.75 -109.95 7.55
CA ARG A 25 27.50 -109.37 7.03
C ARG A 25 26.76 -108.57 8.09
N ALA A 26 26.73 -109.04 9.34
CA ALA A 26 26.12 -108.32 10.45
C ALA A 26 26.86 -107.00 10.73
N GLN A 27 28.20 -107.00 10.70
CA GLN A 27 29.01 -105.78 10.83
C GLN A 27 28.74 -104.79 9.70
N LEU A 28 28.73 -105.24 8.44
CA LEU A 28 28.40 -104.42 7.27
C LEU A 28 27.00 -103.82 7.38
N LYS A 29 26.02 -104.61 7.82
CA LYS A 29 24.65 -104.13 8.04
C LYS A 29 24.62 -103.01 9.09
N GLY A 30 25.32 -103.17 10.22
CA GLY A 30 25.41 -102.14 11.25
C GLY A 30 26.07 -100.85 10.74
N GLN A 31 27.12 -100.95 9.93
CA GLN A 31 27.76 -99.78 9.31
C GLN A 31 26.82 -99.06 8.32
N ILE A 32 26.07 -99.81 7.52
CA ILE A 32 25.09 -99.25 6.58
C ILE A 32 23.96 -98.55 7.35
N GLU A 33 23.44 -99.17 8.41
CA GLU A 33 22.40 -98.56 9.26
C GLU A 33 22.90 -97.27 9.94
N GLY A 34 24.16 -97.25 10.39
CA GLY A 34 24.81 -96.04 10.91
C GLY A 34 24.83 -94.92 9.88
N LYS A 35 25.35 -95.19 8.67
CA LYS A 35 25.37 -94.22 7.56
C LYS A 35 23.97 -93.76 7.14
N ILE A 36 22.99 -94.66 7.15
CA ILE A 36 21.59 -94.29 6.84
C ILE A 36 21.07 -93.29 7.88
N ASN A 37 21.37 -93.48 9.15
CA ASN A 37 20.95 -92.57 10.21
C ASN A 37 21.66 -91.21 10.13
N GLU A 38 22.96 -91.21 9.81
CA GLU A 38 23.72 -89.98 9.55
C GLU A 38 23.14 -89.19 8.37
N LEU A 39 22.91 -89.85 7.23
CA LEU A 39 22.31 -89.21 6.04
C LEU A 39 20.89 -88.71 6.29
N LYS A 40 20.10 -89.40 7.12
CA LYS A 40 18.77 -88.92 7.54
C LYS A 40 18.88 -87.64 8.37
N ALA A 41 19.83 -87.58 9.30
CA ALA A 41 20.05 -86.39 10.11
C ALA A 41 20.55 -85.21 9.26
N GLU A 42 21.47 -85.48 8.32
CA GLU A 42 21.96 -84.47 7.38
C GLU A 42 20.84 -83.94 6.48
N LYS A 43 20.00 -84.83 5.95
CA LYS A 43 18.82 -84.46 5.15
C LYS A 43 17.88 -83.55 5.94
N ALA A 44 17.55 -83.90 7.18
CA ALA A 44 16.66 -83.08 8.01
C ALA A 44 17.25 -81.69 8.30
N SER A 45 18.57 -81.61 8.53
CA SER A 45 19.29 -80.34 8.71
C SER A 45 19.24 -79.48 7.45
N LEU A 46 19.47 -80.08 6.28
CA LEU A 46 19.40 -79.39 4.99
C LEU A 46 17.99 -78.89 4.67
N GLU A 47 16.95 -79.67 4.97
CA GLU A 47 15.55 -79.25 4.78
C GLU A 47 15.20 -78.02 5.66
N ALA A 48 15.69 -78.00 6.90
CA ALA A 48 15.52 -76.85 7.79
C ALA A 48 16.27 -75.60 7.25
N TYR A 49 17.50 -75.78 6.79
CA TYR A 49 18.30 -74.69 6.22
C TYR A 49 17.67 -74.13 4.93
N VAL A 50 17.17 -74.99 4.05
CA VAL A 50 16.45 -74.58 2.83
C VAL A 50 15.20 -73.77 3.19
N SER A 51 14.47 -74.18 4.23
CA SER A 51 13.29 -73.44 4.71
C SER A 51 13.67 -72.02 5.17
N GLN A 52 14.76 -71.88 5.94
CA GLN A 52 15.27 -70.57 6.37
C GLN A 52 15.70 -69.70 5.19
N LEU A 53 16.35 -70.29 4.17
CA LEU A 53 16.73 -69.56 2.95
C LEU A 53 15.52 -69.04 2.18
N TYR A 54 14.41 -69.80 2.14
CA TYR A 54 13.16 -69.33 1.54
C TYR A 54 12.56 -68.14 2.30
N GLU A 55 12.58 -68.14 3.63
CA GLU A 55 12.12 -67.02 4.45
C GLU A 55 12.98 -65.77 4.25
N GLN A 56 14.30 -65.93 4.20
CA GLN A 56 15.24 -64.83 3.91
C GLN A 56 15.01 -64.25 2.51
N LYS A 57 14.78 -65.10 1.51
CA LYS A 57 14.45 -64.66 0.16
C LYS A 57 13.17 -63.82 0.13
N ASN A 58 12.10 -64.28 0.78
CA ASN A 58 10.83 -63.54 0.85
C ASN A 58 11.02 -62.18 1.53
N THR A 59 11.84 -62.13 2.59
CA THR A 59 12.18 -60.88 3.28
C THR A 59 12.94 -59.93 2.36
N LEU A 60 13.91 -60.44 1.60
CA LEU A 60 14.69 -59.66 0.64
C LEU A 60 13.82 -59.09 -0.49
N ASP A 61 12.89 -59.90 -1.01
CA ASP A 61 11.93 -59.45 -2.03
C ASP A 61 11.01 -58.33 -1.48
N GLY A 62 10.59 -58.42 -0.22
CA GLY A 62 9.85 -57.36 0.48
C GLY A 62 10.65 -56.06 0.59
N ILE A 63 11.88 -56.14 1.08
CA ILE A 63 12.78 -54.98 1.20
C ILE A 63 13.03 -54.32 -0.17
N LYS A 64 13.18 -55.12 -1.24
CA LYS A 64 13.35 -54.61 -2.60
C LYS A 64 12.13 -53.83 -3.09
N SER A 65 10.93 -54.30 -2.74
CA SER A 65 9.68 -53.58 -3.01
C SER A 65 9.65 -52.24 -2.27
N ASP A 66 9.99 -52.23 -0.98
CA ASP A 66 10.00 -51.00 -0.16
C ASP A 66 11.01 -49.97 -0.69
N ILE A 67 12.21 -50.41 -1.08
CA ILE A 67 13.22 -49.54 -1.69
C ILE A 67 12.70 -48.90 -2.98
N SER A 68 11.98 -49.65 -3.80
CA SER A 68 11.40 -49.14 -5.04
C SER A 68 10.35 -48.06 -4.72
N SER A 69 9.45 -48.33 -3.77
CA SER A 69 8.45 -47.35 -3.33
C SER A 69 9.07 -46.08 -2.73
N PHE A 70 10.14 -46.21 -1.95
CA PHE A 70 10.84 -45.05 -1.41
C PHE A 70 11.58 -44.24 -2.48
N THR A 71 12.04 -44.89 -3.54
CA THR A 71 12.68 -44.22 -4.67
C THR A 71 11.66 -43.37 -5.43
N GLU A 72 10.46 -43.92 -5.69
CA GLU A 72 9.36 -43.18 -6.31
C GLU A 72 8.96 -41.95 -5.48
N LYS A 73 8.69 -42.14 -4.17
CA LYS A 73 8.37 -41.02 -3.27
C LYS A 73 9.46 -39.96 -3.20
N LYS A 74 10.73 -40.36 -3.26
CA LYS A 74 11.86 -39.42 -3.27
C LYS A 74 11.83 -38.55 -4.52
N ASP A 75 11.50 -39.11 -5.67
CA ASP A 75 11.45 -38.35 -6.92
C ASP A 75 10.20 -37.49 -7.02
N GLU A 76 9.06 -37.93 -6.49
CA GLU A 76 7.86 -37.09 -6.28
C GLU A 76 8.17 -35.87 -5.41
N LEU A 77 8.78 -36.08 -4.24
CA LEU A 77 9.14 -34.99 -3.33
C LEU A 77 10.13 -34.01 -3.96
N LYS A 78 11.07 -34.47 -4.79
CA LYS A 78 11.96 -33.57 -5.53
C LYS A 78 11.18 -32.71 -6.51
N GLN A 79 10.20 -33.28 -7.21
CA GLN A 79 9.38 -32.53 -8.14
C GLN A 79 8.58 -31.45 -7.39
N GLU A 80 7.94 -31.80 -6.27
CA GLU A 80 7.24 -30.82 -5.43
C GLU A 80 8.15 -29.69 -4.95
N ILE A 81 9.39 -30.00 -4.56
CA ILE A 81 10.39 -28.98 -4.18
C ILE A 81 10.67 -28.02 -5.34
N THR A 82 10.89 -28.54 -6.56
CA THR A 82 11.15 -27.69 -7.73
C THR A 82 9.96 -26.81 -8.10
N GLU A 83 8.73 -27.31 -7.95
CA GLU A 83 7.50 -26.52 -8.15
C GLU A 83 7.38 -25.41 -7.10
N MET A 84 7.66 -25.72 -5.83
CA MET A 84 7.66 -24.72 -4.75
C MET A 84 8.73 -23.64 -4.94
N GLU A 85 9.93 -24.00 -5.41
CA GLU A 85 10.99 -23.04 -5.72
C GLU A 85 10.58 -22.09 -6.85
N THR A 86 9.91 -22.62 -7.88
CA THR A 86 9.36 -21.84 -8.98
C THR A 86 8.29 -20.86 -8.49
N TYR A 87 7.35 -21.33 -7.66
CA TYR A 87 6.31 -20.49 -7.08
C TYR A 87 6.89 -19.38 -6.18
N LYS A 88 7.91 -19.70 -5.37
CA LYS A 88 8.65 -18.72 -4.56
C LYS A 88 9.32 -17.65 -5.42
N GLY A 89 9.89 -18.02 -6.57
CA GLY A 89 10.43 -17.08 -7.54
C GLY A 89 9.38 -16.11 -8.06
N SER A 90 8.23 -16.63 -8.52
CA SER A 90 7.12 -15.81 -9.00
C SER A 90 6.60 -14.82 -7.95
N LEU A 91 6.43 -15.27 -6.70
CA LEU A 91 6.00 -14.40 -5.61
C LEU A 91 7.01 -13.28 -5.32
N SER A 92 8.30 -13.57 -5.41
CA SER A 92 9.36 -12.57 -5.22
C SER A 92 9.28 -11.46 -6.28
N ASP A 93 9.04 -11.83 -7.54
CA ASP A 93 8.90 -10.86 -8.62
C ASP A 93 7.61 -10.04 -8.51
N ASP A 94 6.50 -10.66 -8.07
CA ASP A 94 5.25 -9.95 -7.77
C ASP A 94 5.41 -8.93 -6.65
N ILE A 95 6.16 -9.27 -5.59
CA ILE A 95 6.46 -8.34 -4.48
C ILE A 95 7.22 -7.14 -5.01
N LYS A 96 8.32 -7.34 -5.76
CA LYS A 96 9.10 -6.24 -6.35
C LYS A 96 8.26 -5.33 -7.25
N SER A 97 7.38 -5.94 -8.05
CA SER A 97 6.45 -5.20 -8.92
C SER A 97 5.48 -4.33 -8.11
N LYS A 98 4.94 -4.86 -7.00
CA LYS A 98 4.07 -4.11 -6.10
C LYS A 98 4.82 -2.99 -5.37
N GLU A 99 6.02 -3.24 -4.86
CA GLU A 99 6.86 -2.23 -4.21
C GLU A 99 7.14 -1.05 -5.16
N LYS A 100 7.50 -1.33 -6.41
CA LYS A 100 7.68 -0.29 -7.44
C LYS A 100 6.40 0.53 -7.68
N LYS A 101 5.24 -0.14 -7.76
CA LYS A 101 3.96 0.56 -7.91
C LYS A 101 3.62 1.43 -6.71
N THR A 102 3.89 0.96 -5.49
CA THR A 102 3.69 1.74 -4.27
C THR A 102 4.59 2.97 -4.26
N GLY A 103 5.88 2.84 -4.60
CA GLY A 103 6.78 3.98 -4.71
C GLY A 103 6.28 5.03 -5.72
N ASN A 104 5.85 4.59 -6.90
CA ASN A 104 5.27 5.50 -7.90
C ASN A 104 3.98 6.19 -7.40
N LEU A 105 3.14 5.50 -6.62
CA LEU A 105 1.94 6.10 -6.05
C LEU A 105 2.26 7.15 -4.97
N GLU A 106 3.31 6.94 -4.19
CA GLU A 106 3.78 7.93 -3.21
C GLU A 106 4.28 9.21 -3.91
N GLU A 107 5.00 9.07 -5.02
CA GLU A 107 5.46 10.19 -5.84
C GLU A 107 4.27 10.97 -6.44
N ILE A 108 3.32 10.28 -7.08
CA ILE A 108 2.10 10.90 -7.63
C ILE A 108 1.29 11.61 -6.54
N LYS A 109 1.22 11.03 -5.34
CA LYS A 109 0.53 11.65 -4.20
C LYS A 109 1.23 12.94 -3.76
N ALA A 110 2.56 12.94 -3.68
CA ALA A 110 3.34 14.13 -3.35
C ALA A 110 3.15 15.24 -4.41
N GLU A 111 3.16 14.89 -5.70
CA GLU A 111 2.87 15.82 -6.79
C GLU A 111 1.45 16.40 -6.69
N HIS A 112 0.45 15.55 -6.44
CA HIS A 112 -0.93 15.98 -6.25
C HIS A 112 -1.07 16.97 -5.08
N ASP A 113 -0.44 16.68 -3.94
CA ASP A 113 -0.51 17.54 -2.77
C ASP A 113 0.18 18.90 -3.03
N ALA A 114 1.30 18.91 -3.75
CA ALA A 114 1.99 20.13 -4.16
C ALA A 114 1.16 20.99 -5.14
N VAL A 115 0.51 20.35 -6.12
CA VAL A 115 -0.39 21.03 -7.06
C VAL A 115 -1.62 21.59 -6.35
N SER A 116 -2.20 20.81 -5.43
CA SER A 116 -3.35 21.24 -4.62
C SER A 116 -3.03 22.47 -3.77
N ALA A 117 -1.87 22.48 -3.11
CA ALA A 117 -1.39 23.62 -2.35
C ALA A 117 -1.20 24.86 -3.23
N SER A 118 -0.56 24.70 -4.39
CA SER A 118 -0.34 25.77 -5.37
C SER A 118 -1.64 26.35 -5.93
N LEU A 119 -2.64 25.49 -6.17
CA LEU A 119 -3.98 25.89 -6.60
C LEU A 119 -4.69 26.72 -5.53
N SER A 120 -4.60 26.29 -4.26
CA SER A 120 -5.17 27.03 -3.13
C SER A 120 -4.57 28.43 -3.01
N GLU A 121 -3.25 28.55 -3.12
CA GLU A 121 -2.55 29.85 -3.11
C GLU A 121 -2.98 30.74 -4.28
N THR A 122 -3.03 30.18 -5.48
CA THR A 122 -3.45 30.90 -6.68
C THR A 122 -4.89 31.40 -6.56
N LYS A 123 -5.78 30.58 -5.99
CA LYS A 123 -7.18 30.97 -5.73
C LYS A 123 -7.26 32.10 -4.71
N ALA A 124 -6.41 32.09 -3.67
CA ALA A 124 -6.36 33.17 -2.69
C ALA A 124 -5.88 34.49 -3.33
N LYS A 125 -4.83 34.45 -4.16
CA LYS A 125 -4.33 35.61 -4.92
C LYS A 125 -5.40 36.15 -5.88
N LEU A 126 -6.08 35.28 -6.62
CA LEU A 126 -7.15 35.68 -7.52
C LEU A 126 -8.28 36.40 -6.78
N ASN A 127 -8.69 35.86 -5.62
CA ASN A 127 -9.71 36.50 -4.79
C ASN A 127 -9.25 37.85 -4.23
N GLN A 128 -7.97 38.00 -3.92
CA GLN A 128 -7.40 39.28 -3.49
C GLN A 128 -7.44 40.32 -4.61
N GLU A 129 -7.01 39.96 -5.82
CA GLU A 129 -7.04 40.86 -6.97
C GLU A 129 -8.46 41.23 -7.39
N ARG A 130 -9.40 40.27 -7.32
CA ARG A 130 -10.82 40.56 -7.53
C ARG A 130 -11.35 41.62 -6.55
N ARG A 131 -11.00 41.51 -5.26
CA ARG A 131 -11.39 42.54 -4.27
C ARG A 131 -10.76 43.90 -4.56
N ARG A 132 -9.51 43.93 -5.05
CA ARG A 132 -8.84 45.18 -5.44
C ARG A 132 -9.56 45.84 -6.61
N LEU A 133 -9.95 45.07 -7.62
CA LEU A 133 -10.76 45.55 -8.73
C LEU A 133 -12.11 46.08 -8.27
N GLU A 134 -12.82 45.36 -7.40
CA GLU A 134 -14.11 45.82 -6.84
C GLU A 134 -13.98 47.16 -6.08
N ILE A 135 -12.90 47.36 -5.34
CA ILE A 135 -12.59 48.63 -4.66
C ILE A 135 -12.32 49.74 -5.70
N PHE A 136 -11.53 49.44 -6.74
CA PHE A 136 -11.21 50.40 -7.79
C PHE A 136 -12.46 50.82 -8.57
N ASP A 137 -13.31 49.88 -8.96
CA ASP A 137 -14.58 50.15 -9.64
C ASP A 137 -15.51 51.02 -8.76
N SER A 138 -15.54 50.75 -7.44
CA SER A 138 -16.28 51.58 -6.49
C SER A 138 -15.73 53.01 -6.42
N PHE A 139 -14.41 53.18 -6.48
CA PHE A 139 -13.77 54.49 -6.53
C PHE A 139 -14.09 55.23 -7.84
N LEU A 140 -14.02 54.55 -8.99
CA LEU A 140 -14.40 55.15 -10.27
C LEU A 140 -15.87 55.60 -10.26
N GLY A 141 -16.78 54.78 -9.73
CA GLY A 141 -18.18 55.15 -9.56
C GLY A 141 -18.35 56.39 -8.67
N LEU A 142 -17.56 56.50 -7.60
CA LEU A 142 -17.57 57.68 -6.75
C LEU A 142 -17.13 58.94 -7.51
N VAL A 143 -15.99 58.88 -8.21
CA VAL A 143 -15.47 60.01 -8.99
C VAL A 143 -16.47 60.45 -10.07
N GLN A 144 -17.14 59.50 -10.74
CA GLN A 144 -18.17 59.80 -11.73
C GLN A 144 -19.42 60.46 -11.12
N SER A 145 -19.72 60.18 -9.85
CA SER A 145 -20.89 60.72 -9.15
C SER A 145 -20.67 62.09 -8.51
N SER A 146 -19.41 62.49 -8.28
CA SER A 146 -19.05 63.79 -7.70
C SER A 146 -19.13 64.91 -8.74
N SER A 147 -19.52 66.12 -8.33
CA SER A 147 -19.54 67.27 -9.25
C SER A 147 -18.12 67.76 -9.58
N ILE A 148 -17.91 68.26 -10.81
CA ILE A 148 -16.61 68.80 -11.26
C ILE A 148 -16.03 69.83 -10.27
N PRO A 149 -16.80 70.82 -9.75
CA PRO A 149 -16.27 71.79 -8.80
C PRO A 149 -15.83 71.20 -7.44
N GLN A 150 -16.43 70.08 -7.01
CA GLN A 150 -15.99 69.36 -5.81
C GLN A 150 -14.69 68.58 -6.07
N LEU A 151 -14.55 67.98 -7.26
CA LEU A 151 -13.33 67.29 -7.68
C LEU A 151 -12.15 68.28 -7.81
N GLU A 152 -12.37 69.45 -8.40
CA GLU A 152 -11.36 70.51 -8.51
C GLU A 152 -10.86 70.97 -7.14
N LYS A 153 -11.78 71.31 -6.21
CA LYS A 153 -11.42 71.67 -4.83
C LYS A 153 -10.65 70.56 -4.10
N PHE A 154 -11.01 69.31 -4.37
CA PHE A 154 -10.33 68.16 -3.79
C PHE A 154 -8.89 68.03 -4.34
N ILE A 155 -8.70 68.14 -5.65
CA ILE A 155 -7.40 68.06 -6.31
C ILE A 155 -6.50 69.21 -5.85
N GLU A 156 -7.02 70.43 -5.75
CA GLU A 156 -6.28 71.61 -5.27
C GLU A 156 -5.82 71.45 -3.81
N GLY A 157 -6.62 70.82 -2.95
CA GLY A 157 -6.28 70.59 -1.54
C GLY A 157 -5.31 69.43 -1.30
N LEU A 158 -5.19 68.48 -2.24
CA LEU A 158 -4.46 67.23 -2.05
C LEU A 158 -2.95 67.43 -1.79
N PRO A 159 -2.21 68.27 -2.55
CA PRO A 159 -0.77 68.45 -2.34
C PRO A 159 -0.44 69.02 -0.96
N TYR A 160 -1.25 69.96 -0.46
CA TYR A 160 -1.08 70.54 0.87
C TYR A 160 -1.24 69.48 1.96
N GLN A 161 -2.29 68.66 1.87
CA GLN A 161 -2.54 67.59 2.85
C GLN A 161 -1.45 66.50 2.80
N LEU A 162 -0.97 66.14 1.61
CA LEU A 162 0.17 65.22 1.46
C LEU A 162 1.46 65.79 2.07
N GLY A 163 1.68 67.11 1.95
CA GLY A 163 2.80 67.80 2.59
C GLY A 163 2.77 67.68 4.12
N LEU A 164 1.60 67.83 4.73
CA LEU A 164 1.43 67.70 6.19
C LEU A 164 1.69 66.28 6.70
N ILE A 165 1.33 65.26 5.93
CA ILE A 165 1.61 63.85 6.30
C ILE A 165 3.09 63.52 6.15
N LYS A 166 3.72 63.95 5.05
CA LYS A 166 5.17 63.76 4.85
C LYS A 166 5.99 64.43 5.95
N ALA A 167 5.49 65.55 6.49
CA ALA A 167 6.06 66.24 7.65
C ALA A 167 5.69 65.60 9.01
N GLY A 168 4.98 64.46 9.02
CA GLY A 168 4.55 63.76 10.24
C GLY A 168 3.47 64.48 11.07
N LYS A 169 2.91 65.59 10.57
CA LYS A 169 1.92 66.40 11.29
C LYS A 169 0.51 65.82 11.24
N HIS A 170 0.23 64.99 10.23
CA HIS A 170 -1.03 64.27 10.07
C HIS A 170 -0.78 62.79 9.84
N SER A 171 -1.67 61.95 10.37
CA SER A 171 -1.60 60.52 10.11
C SER A 171 -2.20 60.22 8.72
N PRO A 172 -1.71 59.19 8.01
CA PRO A 172 -2.32 58.72 6.77
C PRO A 172 -3.81 58.41 6.90
N GLU A 173 -4.28 57.98 8.08
CA GLU A 173 -5.69 57.74 8.37
C GLU A 173 -6.54 59.01 8.33
N LEU A 174 -6.01 60.15 8.80
CA LEU A 174 -6.72 61.43 8.75
C LEU A 174 -6.94 61.87 7.30
N LEU A 175 -5.93 61.73 6.44
CA LEU A 175 -6.06 62.02 5.02
C LEU A 175 -7.10 61.13 4.34
N ARG A 176 -7.12 59.82 4.63
CA ARG A 176 -8.16 58.93 4.08
C ARG A 176 -9.56 59.40 4.48
N LYS A 177 -9.76 59.75 5.74
CA LYS A 177 -11.05 60.28 6.22
C LYS A 177 -11.41 61.60 5.53
N MET A 178 -10.46 62.49 5.31
CA MET A 178 -10.68 63.75 4.58
C MET A 178 -10.98 63.52 3.11
N ILE A 179 -10.30 62.58 2.44
CA ILE A 179 -10.59 62.20 1.05
C ILE A 179 -12.03 61.70 0.93
N ILE A 180 -12.44 60.79 1.80
CA ILE A 180 -13.81 60.28 1.83
C ILE A 180 -14.77 61.44 2.11
N LYS A 181 -14.56 62.20 3.16
CA LYS A 181 -15.43 63.33 3.51
C LYS A 181 -15.57 64.36 2.38
N ASN A 182 -14.49 64.67 1.67
CA ASN A 182 -14.51 65.67 0.60
C ASN A 182 -15.13 65.14 -0.69
N LEU A 183 -14.88 63.88 -1.05
CA LEU A 183 -15.47 63.27 -2.24
C LEU A 183 -16.93 62.83 -2.03
N THR A 184 -17.36 62.71 -0.78
CA THR A 184 -18.61 62.02 -0.39
C THR A 184 -19.46 62.77 0.65
N GLY A 185 -19.12 64.03 0.95
CA GLY A 185 -19.94 64.92 1.77
C GLY A 185 -20.26 64.46 3.20
N ASP A 186 -19.59 63.42 3.73
CA ASP A 186 -19.99 62.61 4.91
C ASP A 186 -21.34 61.87 4.76
N THR A 187 -21.89 61.80 3.55
CA THR A 187 -23.24 61.34 3.23
C THR A 187 -23.27 60.06 2.38
N LEU A 188 -22.12 59.42 2.20
CA LEU A 188 -21.96 58.21 1.38
C LEU A 188 -22.85 57.05 1.81
N GLN A 189 -23.70 56.59 0.89
CA GLN A 189 -24.42 55.34 1.00
C GLN A 189 -24.08 54.42 -0.18
N VAL A 190 -23.79 53.15 0.11
CA VAL A 190 -23.73 52.13 -0.94
C VAL A 190 -25.11 51.53 -1.08
N LEU A 191 -25.64 51.57 -2.29
CA LEU A 191 -26.95 51.04 -2.63
C LEU A 191 -26.78 49.83 -3.55
N ARG A 192 -27.67 48.85 -3.42
CA ARG A 192 -27.79 47.71 -4.32
C ARG A 192 -29.20 47.66 -4.89
N CYS A 193 -29.30 47.55 -6.21
CA CYS A 193 -30.57 47.23 -6.86
C CYS A 193 -30.85 45.74 -6.74
N SER A 194 -31.97 45.35 -6.14
CA SER A 194 -32.39 43.95 -6.05
C SER A 194 -32.88 43.36 -7.39
N SER A 195 -33.14 44.19 -8.41
CA SER A 195 -33.62 43.73 -9.71
C SER A 195 -32.50 43.38 -10.70
N CYS A 196 -31.40 44.15 -10.72
CA CYS A 196 -30.27 43.91 -11.63
C CYS A 196 -28.93 43.71 -10.90
N GLU A 197 -28.98 43.60 -9.58
CA GLU A 197 -27.85 43.40 -8.66
C GLU A 197 -26.73 44.44 -8.67
N VAL A 198 -26.84 45.50 -9.49
CA VAL A 198 -25.83 46.55 -9.56
C VAL A 198 -25.70 47.28 -8.22
N LYS A 199 -24.45 47.51 -7.82
CA LYS A 199 -24.10 48.32 -6.65
C LYS A 199 -23.62 49.68 -7.11
N PHE A 200 -24.06 50.74 -6.45
CA PHE A 200 -23.68 52.10 -6.79
C PHE A 200 -23.70 52.99 -5.56
N VAL A 201 -22.93 54.07 -5.61
CA VAL A 201 -22.69 54.96 -4.50
C VAL A 201 -23.45 56.26 -4.71
N VAL A 202 -24.05 56.79 -3.64
CA VAL A 202 -24.72 58.09 -3.66
C VAL A 202 -24.20 58.97 -2.54
N ASP A 203 -24.05 60.25 -2.86
CA ASP A 203 -23.49 61.29 -2.01
C ASP A 203 -24.55 62.01 -1.14
N LYS A 204 -25.83 61.63 -1.15
CA LYS A 204 -26.85 62.34 -0.37
C LYS A 204 -28.03 61.46 0.02
N PRO A 205 -28.53 61.49 1.27
CA PRO A 205 -29.83 60.92 1.64
C PRO A 205 -30.93 61.52 0.75
N SER A 206 -31.72 60.69 0.06
CA SER A 206 -32.82 61.18 -0.77
C SER A 206 -33.89 61.81 0.13
N ASN A 207 -34.10 63.12 0.04
CA ASN A 207 -35.06 63.77 0.93
C ASN A 207 -36.53 63.63 0.50
N ILE A 208 -36.85 63.16 -0.72
CA ILE A 208 -38.24 63.17 -1.19
C ILE A 208 -38.65 61.95 -2.07
N ASP A 209 -37.82 61.39 -2.96
CA ASP A 209 -38.28 60.41 -3.98
C ASP A 209 -37.61 59.02 -4.03
N GLY A 210 -36.79 58.66 -3.03
CA GLY A 210 -36.02 57.42 -3.07
C GLY A 210 -34.92 57.43 -4.15
N TYR A 211 -34.12 56.37 -4.20
CA TYR A 211 -33.01 56.27 -5.15
C TYR A 211 -33.41 55.46 -6.38
N ARG A 212 -33.06 55.92 -7.59
CA ARG A 212 -33.24 55.15 -8.83
C ARG A 212 -31.97 54.38 -9.17
N CYS A 213 -32.15 53.15 -9.64
CA CYS A 213 -31.05 52.37 -10.17
C CYS A 213 -30.53 53.01 -11.47
N PRO A 214 -29.22 53.26 -11.60
CA PRO A 214 -28.66 53.86 -12.82
C PRO A 214 -28.71 52.94 -14.04
N VAL A 215 -28.88 51.62 -13.83
CA VAL A 215 -28.91 50.62 -14.90
C VAL A 215 -30.34 50.34 -15.36
N CYS A 216 -31.26 50.05 -14.44
CA CYS A 216 -32.63 49.67 -14.79
C CYS A 216 -33.68 50.76 -14.53
N GLY A 217 -33.31 51.91 -13.97
CA GLY A 217 -34.21 53.05 -13.72
C GLY A 217 -35.22 52.85 -12.57
N LEU A 218 -35.35 51.63 -12.02
CA LEU A 218 -36.29 51.29 -10.96
C LEU A 218 -35.87 51.91 -9.61
N SER A 219 -36.81 52.50 -8.89
CA SER A 219 -36.57 53.11 -7.56
C SER A 219 -36.88 52.19 -6.38
N PHE A 220 -37.95 51.42 -6.47
CA PHE A 220 -38.46 50.56 -5.39
C PHE A 220 -37.56 49.34 -5.09
N HIS A 221 -36.65 49.00 -6.01
CA HIS A 221 -35.72 47.89 -5.85
C HIS A 221 -34.37 48.27 -5.24
N VAL A 222 -34.14 49.56 -4.98
CA VAL A 222 -32.85 50.05 -4.49
C VAL A 222 -32.85 50.06 -2.96
N LYS A 223 -31.90 49.33 -2.36
CA LYS A 223 -31.74 49.24 -0.90
C LYS A 223 -30.31 49.57 -0.51
N ILE A 224 -30.12 50.06 0.71
CA ILE A 224 -28.77 50.25 1.27
C ILE A 224 -28.11 48.87 1.44
N ASP A 225 -26.99 48.67 0.75
CA ASP A 225 -26.15 47.48 0.90
C ASP A 225 -25.23 47.70 2.08
N LYS A 226 -25.71 47.31 3.26
CA LYS A 226 -24.98 47.47 4.53
C LYS A 226 -23.66 46.70 4.51
N ASP A 227 -23.59 45.55 3.84
CA ASP A 227 -22.39 44.73 3.78
C ASP A 227 -21.33 45.36 2.88
N ALA A 228 -21.73 45.87 1.70
CA ALA A 228 -20.82 46.63 0.84
C ALA A 228 -20.39 47.95 1.46
N LEU A 229 -21.27 48.64 2.20
CA LEU A 229 -20.92 49.84 2.95
C LEU A 229 -19.93 49.53 4.08
N VAL A 230 -20.08 48.40 4.77
CA VAL A 230 -19.13 47.92 5.78
C VAL A 230 -17.80 47.53 5.12
N LEU A 231 -17.81 46.83 3.99
CA LEU A 231 -16.60 46.48 3.24
C LEU A 231 -15.87 47.71 2.72
N LEU A 232 -16.58 48.70 2.18
CA LEU A 232 -16.01 49.96 1.73
C LEU A 232 -15.39 50.71 2.92
N LYS A 233 -16.12 50.85 4.04
CA LYS A 233 -15.59 51.44 5.28
C LYS A 233 -14.40 50.66 5.85
N ALA A 234 -14.38 49.34 5.73
CA ALA A 234 -13.29 48.47 6.19
C ALA A 234 -12.07 48.52 5.26
N ALA A 235 -12.26 48.60 3.94
CA ALA A 235 -11.20 48.84 2.96
C ALA A 235 -10.57 50.23 3.12
N LEU A 236 -11.36 51.19 3.62
CA LEU A 236 -10.95 52.55 3.91
C LEU A 236 -10.40 52.72 5.35
N ALA A 237 -10.60 51.74 6.23
CA ALA A 237 -10.02 51.69 7.57
C ALA A 237 -8.53 51.33 7.51
N PRO A 238 -7.71 51.68 8.53
CA PRO A 238 -6.31 51.27 8.54
C PRO A 238 -6.20 49.74 8.57
N THR A 239 -5.54 49.17 7.57
CA THR A 239 -4.95 47.84 7.66
C THR A 239 -3.91 47.90 8.78
N LYS A 240 -4.15 47.21 9.90
CA LYS A 240 -3.09 46.95 10.87
C LYS A 240 -1.98 46.21 10.13
N TYR A 241 -0.89 46.91 9.86
CA TYR A 241 0.36 46.27 9.48
C TYR A 241 0.83 45.54 10.74
N THR A 242 0.47 44.27 10.90
CA THR A 242 1.09 43.41 11.89
C THR A 242 2.52 43.18 11.44
N ALA A 243 3.47 43.72 12.20
CA ALA A 243 4.90 43.67 11.98
C ALA A 243 5.50 42.26 12.23
N ASP A 244 4.84 41.20 11.78
CA ASP A 244 5.29 39.81 11.97
C ASP A 244 5.83 39.15 10.68
N GLN A 245 6.11 39.92 9.64
CA GLN A 245 6.92 39.45 8.51
C GLN A 245 8.35 40.00 8.59
N LYS A 246 9.06 39.64 9.66
CA LYS A 246 10.51 39.41 9.55
C LYS A 246 10.69 37.98 9.03
N VAL A 247 10.64 37.84 7.71
CA VAL A 247 11.18 36.65 7.05
C VAL A 247 12.70 36.72 7.22
N THR A 248 13.21 35.84 8.06
CA THR A 248 14.61 35.50 8.18
C THR A 248 15.08 34.94 6.84
N LEU A 249 15.71 35.77 6.01
CA LEU A 249 16.59 35.30 4.95
C LEU A 249 17.95 35.03 5.59
N LYS A 250 18.24 33.76 5.83
CA LYS A 250 19.59 33.20 5.85
C LYS A 250 19.78 32.41 4.57
#